data_AF-X1AVV5-F1
#
_entry.id   AF-X1AVV5-F1
#
_cell.length_a   1.000
_cell.length_b   1.000
_cell.length_c   1.000
_cell.angle_alpha   90.00
_cell.angle_beta   90.00
_cell.angle_gamma   90.00
#
_symmetry.space_group_name_H-M   'P 1'
#
loop_
_entity.id
_entity.type
_entity.pdbx_description
1 polymer ?
#
loop_
_entity_poly.entity_id
_entity_poly.type
_entity_poly.pdbx_seq_one_letter_code
_entity_poly.pdbx_strand_id
1 'polypeptide(L)'
;ECEAELIKKERELGQKKFEVEKKKEQLTNLKDQSEITNKPEIRIKKEKKIVQTTFFKPIVLKERAVNENIEELIRKIEDIDINSMTPIDAMKKLIELKEKTRNIS
;
A
#
# COMPACT_ATOMS: atom_id res chain seq x y z
N GLU A 1 37.95 1.42 -38.52
CA GLU A 1 37.04 2.30 -37.75
C GLU A 1 35.61 1.77 -37.73
N CYS A 2 35.00 1.44 -38.87
CA CYS A 2 33.63 0.87 -38.92
C CYS A 2 33.41 -0.40 -38.07
N GLU A 3 34.34 -1.35 -38.04
CA GLU A 3 34.15 -2.60 -37.27
C GLU A 3 34.12 -2.36 -35.74
N ALA A 4 34.93 -1.42 -35.25
CA ALA A 4 34.95 -1.06 -33.84
C ALA A 4 33.65 -0.36 -33.40
N GLU A 5 33.09 0.48 -34.28
CA GLU A 5 31.78 1.09 -34.05
C GLU A 5 30.64 0.06 -34.07
N LEU A 6 30.72 -0.93 -34.96
CA LEU A 6 29.73 -2.02 -35.04
C LEU A 6 29.68 -2.82 -33.74
N ILE A 7 30.85 -3.24 -33.23
CA ILE A 7 30.95 -4.00 -31.97
C ILE A 7 30.43 -3.17 -30.79
N LYS A 8 30.71 -1.86 -30.77
CA LYS A 8 30.19 -0.98 -29.71
C LYS A 8 28.67 -0.87 -29.77
N LYS A 9 28.09 -0.76 -30.97
CA LYS A 9 26.64 -0.69 -31.17
C LYS A 9 25.95 -2.00 -30.81
N GLU A 10 26.55 -3.15 -31.11
CA GLU A 10 26.02 -4.45 -30.70
C GLU A 10 25.97 -4.62 -29.18
N ARG A 11 27.01 -4.17 -28.47
CA ARG A 11 27.04 -4.18 -27.00
C ARG A 11 25.98 -3.25 -26.40
N GLU A 12 25.86 -2.03 -26.91
CA GLU A 12 24.82 -1.08 -26.49
C GLU A 12 23.41 -1.65 -26.74
N LEU A 13 23.21 -2.33 -27.86
CA LEU A 13 21.95 -2.97 -28.20
C LEU A 13 21.62 -4.13 -27.24
N GLY A 14 22.62 -4.95 -26.91
CA GLY A 14 22.46 -6.05 -25.95
C GLY A 14 22.09 -5.56 -24.55
N GLN A 15 22.75 -4.51 -24.06
CA GLN A 15 22.44 -3.90 -22.77
C GLN A 15 21.03 -3.33 -22.73
N LYS A 16 20.63 -2.58 -23.77
CA LYS A 16 19.28 -2.01 -23.86
C LYS A 16 18.20 -3.09 -23.97
N LYS A 17 18.44 -4.18 -24.71
CA LYS A 17 17.52 -5.32 -24.77
C LYS A 17 17.32 -5.95 -23.40
N PHE A 18 18.40 -6.18 -22.66
CA PHE A 18 18.33 -6.72 -21.30
C PHE A 18 17.55 -5.81 -20.34
N GLU A 19 17.79 -4.49 -20.38
CA GLU A 19 17.04 -3.54 -19.56
C GLU A 19 15.55 -3.53 -19.89
N VAL A 20 15.19 -3.65 -21.17
CA VAL A 20 13.79 -3.73 -21.62
C VAL A 20 13.14 -5.02 -21.12
N GLU A 21 13.82 -6.16 -21.23
CA GLU A 21 13.32 -7.45 -20.74
C GLU A 21 13.05 -7.39 -19.23
N LYS A 22 14.01 -6.87 -18.46
CA LYS A 22 13.90 -6.69 -17.02
C LYS A 22 12.74 -5.78 -16.62
N LYS A 23 12.54 -4.67 -17.33
CA LYS A 23 11.42 -3.75 -17.08
C LYS A 23 10.07 -4.39 -17.44
N LYS A 24 10.00 -5.20 -18.50
CA LYS A 24 8.79 -5.96 -18.84
C LYS A 24 8.42 -6.95 -17.75
N GLU A 25 9.40 -7.69 -17.22
CA GLU A 25 9.20 -8.65 -16.13
C GLU A 25 8.73 -7.95 -14.83
N GLN A 26 9.29 -6.77 -14.53
CA GLN A 26 8.79 -5.94 -13.42
C GLN A 26 7.35 -5.48 -13.64
N LEU A 27 6.99 -5.12 -14.88
CA LEU A 27 5.64 -4.66 -15.22
C LEU A 27 4.61 -5.80 -15.13
N THR A 28 4.97 -7.02 -15.57
CA THR A 28 4.10 -8.20 -15.44
C THR A 28 3.87 -8.54 -13.97
N ASN A 29 4.93 -8.53 -13.15
CA ASN A 29 4.82 -8.81 -11.72
C ASN A 29 3.93 -7.78 -10.99
N LEU A 30 4.04 -6.49 -11.35
CA LEU A 30 3.18 -5.44 -10.80
C LEU A 30 1.72 -5.57 -11.26
N LYS A 31 1.49 -5.94 -12.52
CA LYS A 31 0.15 -6.16 -13.06
C LYS A 31 -0.54 -7.32 -12.35
N ASP A 32 0.17 -8.43 -12.17
CA ASP A 32 -0.35 -9.61 -11.46
C ASP A 32 -0.70 -9.26 -10.00
N GLN A 33 0.12 -8.47 -9.32
CA GLN A 33 -0.17 -7.98 -7.96
C GLN A 33 -1.42 -7.09 -7.91
N SER A 34 -1.62 -6.23 -8.91
CA SER A 34 -2.79 -5.34 -9.00
C SER A 34 -4.09 -6.09 -9.34
N GLU A 35 -4.01 -7.19 -10.08
CA GLU A 35 -5.18 -8.03 -10.40
C GLU A 35 -5.60 -8.91 -9.21
N ILE A 36 -4.67 -9.24 -8.30
CA ILE A 36 -4.96 -9.98 -7.07
C ILE A 36 -5.64 -9.07 -6.03
N THR A 37 -5.32 -7.77 -6.01
CA THR A 37 -5.89 -6.82 -5.04
C THR A 37 -7.29 -6.31 -5.40
N ASN A 38 -7.73 -6.44 -6.67
CA ASN A 38 -9.00 -5.87 -7.16
C ASN A 38 -10.09 -6.90 -7.50
N LYS A 39 -9.94 -8.18 -7.14
CA LYS A 39 -10.98 -9.19 -7.39
C LYS A 39 -11.94 -9.30 -6.19
N PRO A 40 -13.26 -9.13 -6.37
CA PRO A 40 -14.23 -9.51 -5.35
C PRO A 40 -14.15 -11.03 -5.12
N GLU A 41 -14.23 -11.46 -3.87
CA GLU A 41 -14.12 -12.87 -3.47
C GLU A 41 -15.21 -13.73 -4.12
N ILE A 42 -14.93 -14.34 -5.27
CA ILE A 42 -15.81 -15.36 -5.85
C ILE A 42 -15.43 -16.70 -5.20
N ARG A 43 -16.29 -17.16 -4.27
CA ARG A 43 -16.23 -18.50 -3.67
C ARG A 43 -16.53 -19.58 -4.71
N ILE A 44 -15.52 -20.01 -5.46
CA ILE A 44 -15.62 -21.19 -6.34
C ILE A 44 -15.03 -22.39 -5.61
N LYS A 45 -15.89 -23.34 -5.21
CA LYS A 45 -15.47 -24.67 -4.76
C LYS A 45 -14.71 -25.35 -5.92
N LYS A 46 -13.39 -25.55 -5.77
CA LYS A 46 -12.59 -26.38 -6.69
C LYS A 46 -11.89 -27.50 -5.94
N GLU A 47 -11.85 -28.65 -6.60
CA GLU A 47 -11.33 -29.94 -6.14
C GLU A 47 -9.90 -29.85 -5.57
N LYS A 48 -9.61 -30.73 -4.60
CA LYS A 48 -8.36 -30.74 -3.84
C LYS A 48 -7.19 -31.20 -4.72
N LYS A 49 -6.42 -30.25 -5.26
CA LYS A 49 -5.06 -30.49 -5.75
C LYS A 49 -4.08 -30.46 -4.57
N ILE A 50 -3.21 -31.46 -4.48
CA ILE A 50 -2.11 -31.48 -3.51
C ILE A 50 -1.08 -30.45 -3.98
N VAL A 51 -0.88 -29.39 -3.19
CA VAL A 51 0.08 -28.31 -3.49
C VAL A 51 1.27 -28.47 -2.56
N GLN A 52 2.48 -28.48 -3.11
CA GLN A 52 3.71 -28.41 -2.33
C GLN A 52 3.72 -27.06 -1.59
N THR A 53 3.62 -27.09 -0.27
CA THR A 53 3.65 -25.87 0.55
C THR A 53 5.09 -25.41 0.68
N THR A 54 5.45 -24.31 0.01
CA THR A 54 6.61 -23.53 0.43
C THR A 54 6.32 -22.93 1.80
N PHE A 55 7.35 -22.79 2.65
CA PHE A 55 7.20 -22.10 3.93
C PHE A 55 6.67 -20.70 3.66
N PHE A 56 5.41 -20.48 4.06
CA PHE A 56 4.73 -19.22 3.92
C PHE A 56 5.50 -18.20 4.76
N LYS A 57 6.19 -17.26 4.10
CA LYS A 57 6.83 -16.15 4.82
C LYS A 57 5.68 -15.21 5.20
N PRO A 58 5.32 -15.08 6.48
CA PRO A 58 4.21 -14.22 6.86
C PRO A 58 4.52 -12.80 6.39
N ILE A 59 3.60 -12.21 5.62
CA ILE A 59 3.63 -10.79 5.31
C ILE A 59 3.28 -10.10 6.62
N VAL A 60 4.31 -9.72 7.36
CA VAL A 60 4.15 -8.83 8.51
C VAL A 60 3.78 -7.48 7.92
N LEU A 61 2.47 -7.19 7.88
CA LEU A 61 1.98 -5.83 7.71
C LEU A 61 2.62 -5.05 8.84
N LYS A 62 3.62 -4.20 8.52
CA LYS A 62 4.12 -3.24 9.49
C LYS A 62 2.93 -2.36 9.81
N GLU A 63 2.34 -2.56 10.98
CA GLU A 63 1.38 -1.61 11.54
C GLU A 63 2.02 -0.24 11.37
N ARG A 64 1.33 0.67 10.69
CA ARG A 64 1.76 2.06 10.69
C ARG A 64 1.83 2.40 12.17
N ALA A 65 2.99 2.87 12.64
CA ALA A 65 3.12 3.42 13.97
C ALA A 65 2.27 4.70 14.00
N VAL A 66 0.96 4.53 14.13
CA VAL A 66 0.03 5.61 14.42
C VAL A 66 0.33 5.94 15.87
N ASN A 67 0.83 7.15 16.10
CA ASN A 67 1.09 7.65 17.44
C ASN A 67 -0.18 7.43 18.27
N GLU A 68 -0.08 6.74 19.42
CA GLU A 68 -1.23 6.37 20.28
C GLU A 68 -2.14 7.58 20.57
N ASN A 69 -1.54 8.77 20.68
CA ASN A 69 -2.22 10.04 20.88
C ASN A 69 -3.15 10.43 19.71
N ILE A 70 -2.79 10.09 18.47
CA ILE A 70 -3.59 10.36 17.27
C ILE A 70 -4.77 9.38 17.19
N GLU A 71 -4.55 8.11 17.54
CA GLU A 71 -5.60 7.10 17.53
C GLU A 71 -6.68 7.41 18.58
N GLU A 72 -6.28 7.86 19.77
CA GLU A 72 -7.21 8.32 20.80
C GLU A 72 -8.03 9.55 20.35
N LEU A 73 -7.41 10.44 19.57
CA LEU A 73 -8.10 11.62 19.03
C LEU A 73 -9.15 11.23 17.99
N ILE A 74 -8.84 10.26 17.12
CA ILE A 74 -9.75 9.74 16.09
C ILE A 74 -10.97 9.08 16.74
N ARG A 75 -10.76 8.22 17.76
CA ARG A 75 -11.88 7.58 18.49
C ARG A 75 -12.81 8.61 19.12
N LYS A 76 -12.26 9.67 19.72
CA LYS A 76 -13.05 10.77 20.30
C LYS A 76 -13.88 11.51 19.25
N ILE A 77 -13.44 11.59 18.00
CA ILE A 77 -14.20 12.22 16.92
C ILE A 77 -15.32 11.29 16.46
N GLU A 78 -15.05 9.99 16.33
CA GLU A 78 -16.03 8.97 15.96
C GLU A 78 -17.17 8.84 16.98
N ASP A 79 -16.87 9.02 18.27
CA ASP A 79 -17.86 9.01 19.36
C ASP A 79 -18.74 10.28 19.42
N ILE A 80 -18.48 11.31 18.62
CA ILE A 80 -19.31 12.53 18.60
C ILE A 80 -20.55 12.27 17.74
N ASP A 81 -21.66 12.00 18.41
CA ASP A 81 -22.97 12.12 17.79
C ASP A 81 -23.42 13.59 17.76
N ILE A 82 -23.53 14.13 16.55
CA ILE A 82 -23.91 15.52 16.29
C ILE A 82 -25.39 15.76 16.65
N ASN A 83 -26.24 14.74 16.52
CA ASN A 83 -27.69 14.89 16.69
C ASN A 83 -28.12 14.97 18.17
N SER A 84 -27.27 14.50 19.08
CA SER A 84 -27.51 14.53 20.52
C SER A 84 -26.81 15.71 21.22
N MET A 85 -26.09 16.55 20.47
CA MET A 85 -25.25 17.59 21.05
C MET A 85 -25.85 18.99 20.92
N THR A 86 -25.81 19.76 22.01
CA THR A 86 -26.22 21.17 21.96
C THR A 86 -25.12 22.03 21.34
N PRO A 87 -25.43 23.22 20.78
CA PRO A 87 -24.41 24.11 20.23
C PRO A 87 -23.33 24.51 21.24
N ILE A 88 -23.70 24.65 22.52
CA ILE A 88 -22.77 24.96 23.61
C ILE A 88 -21.80 23.81 23.85
N ASP A 89 -22.30 22.57 23.84
CA ASP A 89 -21.47 21.38 24.03
C ASP A 89 -20.54 21.15 22.83
N ALA A 90 -21.02 21.46 21.62
CA ALA A 90 -20.21 21.44 20.41
C ALA A 90 -19.01 22.38 20.52
N MET A 91 -19.24 23.63 20.96
CA MET A 91 -18.18 24.60 21.15
C MET A 91 -17.15 24.15 22.19
N LYS A 92 -17.59 23.57 23.31
CA LYS A 92 -16.67 23.04 24.32
C LYS A 92 -15.78 21.92 23.77
N LYS A 93 -16.37 20.94 23.08
CA LYS A 93 -15.62 19.84 22.45
C LYS A 93 -14.65 20.35 21.38
N LEU A 94 -15.04 21.35 20.59
CA LEU A 94 -14.18 21.96 19.58
C LEU A 94 -12.96 22.67 20.21
N ILE A 95 -13.15 23.36 21.33
CA ILE A 95 -12.04 23.98 22.07
C ILE A 95 -11.09 22.90 22.62
N GLU A 96 -11.64 21.84 23.22
CA GLU A 96 -10.86 20.73 23.76
C GLU A 96 -10.03 20.01 22.69
N LEU A 97 -10.61 19.75 21.51
CA LEU A 97 -9.92 19.16 20.37
C LEU A 97 -8.80 20.08 19.83
N LYS A 98 -9.04 21.39 19.80
CA LYS A 98 -8.06 22.40 19.40
C LYS A 98 -6.85 22.45 20.34
N GLU A 99 -7.07 22.31 21.64
CA GLU A 99 -5.98 22.27 22.61
C GLU A 99 -5.16 20.99 22.51
N LYS A 100 -5.82 19.83 22.38
CA LYS A 100 -5.14 18.53 22.22
C LYS A 100 -4.31 18.46 20.94
N THR A 101 -4.79 19.03 19.84
CA THR A 101 -4.04 19.09 18.57
C THR A 101 -2.82 20.02 18.63
N ARG A 102 -2.87 21.10 19.42
CA ARG A 102 -1.69 21.96 19.64
C ARG A 102 -0.56 21.26 20.37
N ASN A 103 -0.86 20.32 21.26
CA ASN A 103 0.13 19.57 22.03
C ASN A 103 0.77 18.40 21.24
N ILE A 104 0.26 18.09 20.04
CA ILE A 104 0.77 17.03 19.17
C ILE A 104 1.78 17.57 18.14
N SER A 105 1.83 18.90 17.94
CA SER A 105 2.82 19.58 17.08
C SER A 105 4.07 19.97 17.85
#